data_AF-X1L4K1-F1
#
_entry.id   AF-X1L4K1-F1
#
_cell.length_a   1.000
_cell.length_b   1.000
_cell.length_c   1.000
_cell.angle_alpha   90.00
_cell.angle_beta   90.00
_cell.angle_gamma   90.00
#
_symmetry.space_group_name_H-M   'P 1'
#
loop_
_entity.id
_entity.type
_entity.pdbx_description
1 polymer ?
#
loop_
_entity_poly.entity_id
_entity_poly.type
_entity_poly.pdbx_seq_one_letter_code
_entity_poly.pdbx_strand_id
1 'polypeptide(L)' 'MKIVVAPDSFKGSLTAIEVSDAIEQGVREIFPEAEIVKIPMADGGDGTVQCLVNATGGKILEEKVIGAFP' A
#
# COMPACT_ATOMS: atom_id res chain seq x y z
N MET A 1 3.42 2.17 -22.48
CA MET A 1 2.73 3.17 -21.62
C MET A 1 3.20 2.95 -20.20
N LYS A 2 3.48 4.01 -19.44
CA LYS A 2 3.89 3.90 -18.03
C LYS A 2 2.79 4.46 -17.13
N ILE A 3 2.33 3.67 -16.17
CA ILE A 3 1.22 4.00 -15.27
C ILE A 3 1.72 3.92 -13.83
N VAL A 4 1.52 5.00 -13.08
CA VAL A 4 1.77 5.03 -11.64
C VAL A 4 0.46 4.79 -10.92
N VAL A 5 0.41 3.76 -10.07
CA VAL A 5 -0.73 3.41 -9.24
C VAL A 5 -0.40 3.81 -7.81
N ALA A 6 -0.98 4.92 -7.35
CA ALA A 6 -0.70 5.48 -6.03
C ALA A 6 -1.97 5.68 -5.17
N PRO A 7 -2.72 4.60 -4.88
CA PRO A 7 -3.95 4.68 -4.10
C PRO A 7 -3.69 4.74 -2.60
N ASP A 8 -4.72 5.17 -1.86
CA ASP A 8 -4.84 4.96 -0.43
C ASP A 8 -5.70 3.70 -0.15
N SER A 9 -5.71 3.25 1.10
CA SER A 9 -6.52 2.15 1.60
C SER A 9 -8.03 2.42 1.50
N PHE A 10 -8.80 1.35 1.37
CA PHE A 10 -10.24 1.38 1.60
C PHE A 10 -10.49 1.02 3.06
N LYS A 11 -10.71 2.04 3.89
CA LYS A 11 -10.80 1.91 5.35
C LYS A 11 -11.75 0.78 5.77
N GLY A 12 -11.23 -0.16 6.56
CA GLY A 12 -11.98 -1.33 7.05
C GLY A 12 -12.22 -2.43 5.99
N SER A 13 -11.58 -2.35 4.83
CA SER A 13 -11.72 -3.31 3.74
C SER A 13 -10.37 -3.73 3.16
N LEU A 14 -9.73 -2.88 2.36
CA LEU A 14 -8.49 -3.20 1.64
C LEU A 14 -7.37 -2.26 2.09
N THR A 15 -6.18 -2.81 2.27
CA THR A 15 -4.94 -2.03 2.42
C THR A 15 -4.59 -1.33 1.09
N ALA A 16 -3.77 -0.28 1.15
CA ALA A 16 -3.37 0.46 -0.05
C ALA A 16 -2.65 -0.43 -1.09
N ILE A 17 -1.92 -1.47 -0.64
CA ILE A 17 -1.27 -2.41 -1.56
C ILE A 17 -2.28 -3.33 -2.26
N GLU A 18 -3.29 -3.83 -1.54
CA GLU A 18 -4.36 -4.65 -2.14
C GLU A 18 -5.19 -3.85 -3.16
N VAL A 19 -5.45 -2.57 -2.88
CA VAL A 19 -6.07 -1.66 -3.86
C VAL A 19 -5.16 -1.49 -5.08
N SER A 20 -3.85 -1.35 -4.87
CA SER A 20 -2.89 -1.23 -5.98
C SER A 20 -2.85 -2.49 -6.85
N ASP A 21 -2.92 -3.67 -6.25
CA ASP A 21 -2.94 -4.96 -6.95
C ASP A 21 -4.21 -5.13 -7.79
N ALA A 22 -5.37 -4.77 -7.23
CA ALA A 22 -6.65 -4.81 -7.96
C ALA A 22 -6.67 -3.85 -9.16
N ILE A 23 -6.11 -2.64 -9.00
CA ILE A 23 -5.97 -1.67 -10.10
C ILE A 23 -5.01 -2.22 -11.17
N GLU A 24 -3.86 -2.77 -10.78
CA GLU A 24 -2.91 -3.39 -11.72
C GLU A 24 -3.58 -4.49 -12.54
N GLN A 25 -4.35 -5.37 -11.89
CA GLN A 25 -5.08 -6.43 -12.56
C GLN A 25 -6.01 -5.88 -13.65
N GLY A 26 -6.87 -4.92 -13.31
CA GLY A 26 -7.80 -4.32 -14.27
C GLY A 26 -7.10 -3.55 -15.41
N VAL A 27 -5.98 -2.88 -15.11
CA VAL A 27 -5.17 -2.22 -16.14
C VAL A 27 -4.60 -3.23 -17.13
N ARG A 28 -4.07 -4.37 -16.65
CA ARG A 28 -3.46 -5.39 -17.50
C ARG A 28 -4.45 -6.11 -18.41
N GLU A 29 -5.73 -6.14 -18.06
CA GLU A 29 -6.79 -6.69 -18.92
C GLU A 29 -6.91 -5.91 -20.25
N ILE A 30 -6.61 -4.60 -20.24
CA ILE A 30 -6.71 -3.73 -21.42
C ILE A 30 -5.33 -3.39 -22.00
N PHE A 31 -4.34 -3.21 -21.13
CA PHE A 31 -2.97 -2.81 -21.48
C PHE A 31 -1.96 -3.82 -20.90
N PRO A 32 -1.85 -5.04 -21.48
CA PRO A 32 -1.02 -6.10 -20.92
C PRO A 32 0.47 -5.72 -20.80
N GLU A 33 0.95 -4.91 -21.74
CA GLU A 33 2.34 -4.44 -21.82
C GLU A 33 2.58 -3.10 -21.09
N ALA A 34 1.64 -2.62 -20.28
CA ALA A 34 1.86 -1.41 -19.49
C ALA A 34 2.97 -1.65 -18.45
N GLU A 35 3.90 -0.71 -18.34
CA GLU A 35 4.82 -0.63 -17.22
C GLU A 35 4.04 -0.02 -16.03
N ILE A 36 3.79 -0.82 -15.01
CA ILE A 36 3.00 -0.41 -13.84
C ILE A 36 3.94 -0.25 -12.64
N VAL A 37 3.91 0.94 -12.04
CA VAL A 37 4.67 1.26 -10.82
C VAL A 37 3.67 1.49 -9.69
N LYS A 38 3.66 0.59 -8.71
CA LYS A 38 2.78 0.69 -7.53
C LYS A 38 3.47 1.46 -6.41
N ILE A 39 2.85 2.53 -5.94
CA ILE A 39 3.30 3.38 -4.83
C ILE A 39 2.15 3.50 -3.83
N PRO A 40 1.88 2.49 -2.98
CA PRO A 40 0.82 2.57 -1.98
C PRO A 40 1.02 3.77 -1.06
N MET A 41 -0.05 4.54 -0.85
CA MET A 41 -0.03 5.79 -0.10
C MET A 41 -0.76 5.66 1.23
N ALA A 42 -0.45 6.57 2.15
CA ALA A 42 -1.16 6.78 3.40
C ALA A 42 -1.06 8.25 3.80
N ASP A 43 -2.00 8.74 4.61
CA ASP A 43 -2.13 10.14 5.01
C ASP A 43 -1.65 10.44 6.45
N GLY A 44 -1.13 9.42 7.16
CA GLY A 44 -0.75 9.50 8.57
C GLY A 44 -1.64 8.67 9.49
N GLY A 45 -2.75 8.12 8.99
CA GLY A 45 -3.61 7.18 9.71
C GLY A 45 -3.12 5.73 9.69
N ASP A 46 -4.08 4.81 9.78
CA ASP A 46 -3.84 3.36 9.75
C ASP A 46 -3.10 2.95 8.47
N GLY A 47 -2.13 2.04 8.60
CA GLY A 47 -1.34 1.54 7.47
C GLY A 47 -0.18 2.44 7.02
N THR A 48 0.00 3.62 7.64
CA THR A 48 1.12 4.53 7.30
C THR A 48 2.49 3.88 7.46
N VAL A 49 2.72 3.15 8.55
CA VAL A 49 3.99 2.42 8.79
C VAL A 49 4.26 1.43 7.66
N GLN A 50 3.24 0.66 7.26
CA GLN A 50 3.38 -0.33 6.19
C GLN A 50 3.71 0.33 4.84
N CYS A 51 3.07 1.45 4.51
CA CYS A 51 3.34 2.18 3.27
C CYS A 51 4.79 2.70 3.23
N LEU A 52 5.28 3.28 4.34
CA LEU A 52 6.67 3.73 4.43
C LEU A 52 7.67 2.58 4.32
N VAL A 53 7.42 1.46 5.00
CA VAL A 53 8.27 0.26 4.91
C VAL A 53 8.35 -0.25 3.48
N ASN A 54 7.20 -0.38 2.80
CA ASN A 54 7.14 -0.84 1.41
C ASN A 54 7.87 0.13 0.46
N ALA A 55 7.71 1.44 0.64
CA ALA A 55 8.31 2.45 -0.22
C ALA A 55 9.84 2.59 -0.03
N THR A 56 10.35 2.32 1.17
CA THR A 56 11.77 2.56 1.53
C THR A 56 12.61 1.29 1.62
N GLY A 57 12.00 0.10 1.49
CA GLY A 57 12.69 -1.17 1.78
C GLY A 57 13.03 -1.31 3.27
N GLY A 58 12.23 -0.68 4.13
CA GLY A 58 12.40 -0.70 5.58
C GLY A 58 12.03 -2.05 6.20
N LYS A 59 11.97 -2.09 7.52
CA LYS A 59 11.55 -3.27 8.29
C LYS A 59 10.61 -2.85 9.40
N ILE A 60 9.59 -3.67 9.65
CA ILE A 60 8.77 -3.57 10.86
C ILE A 60 9.52 -4.29 11.98
N LEU A 61 9.67 -3.61 13.11
CA LEU A 61 10.22 -4.18 14.34
C LEU A 61 9.09 -4.21 15.37
N GLU A 62 8.85 -5.39 15.93
CA GLU A 62 7.85 -5.58 16.98
C GLU A 62 8.53 -5.59 18.33
N GLU A 63 8.04 -4.77 19.27
CA GLU A 63 8.56 -4.69 20.62
C GLU A 63 7.44 -4.62 21.63
N LYS A 64 7.69 -5.13 22.84
CA LYS A 64 6.73 -5.04 23.94
C LYS A 64 6.77 -3.64 24.54
N VAL A 65 5.60 -3.00 24.58
CA VAL A 65 5.41 -1.67 25.17
C VAL A 65 4.30 -1.72 26.22
N ILE A 66 4.25 -0.69 27.07
CA ILE A 66 3.15 -0.52 28.03
C ILE A 66 1.90 -0.14 27.24
N GLY A 67 0.84 -0.94 27.36
CA GLY A 67 -0.44 -0.70 26.70
C GLY A 67 -1.20 0.50 27.28
N ALA A 68 -2.29 0.90 26.62
CA ALA A 68 -3.12 2.03 27.07
C ALA A 68 -3.87 1.76 28.40
N PHE A 69 -3.99 0.50 28.80
CA PHE A 69 -4.67 0.07 30.02
C PHE A 69 -3.69 -0.72 30.92
N PRO A 70 -3.94 -0.76 32.25
CA PRO A 70 -3.09 -1.47 33.21
C PRO A 70 -2.89 -2.96 32.89
#